data_AF-A0A6M2D6V9-F1
#
_entry.id   AF-A0A6M2D6V9-F1
#
_cell.length_a   1.000
_cell.length_b   1.000
_cell.length_c   1.000
_cell.angle_alpha   90.00
_cell.angle_beta   90.00
_cell.angle_gamma   90.00
#
_symmetry.space_group_name_H-M   'P 1'
#
loop_
_entity.id
_entity.type
_entity.pdbx_description
1 polymer ?
#
loop_
_entity_poly.entity_id
_entity_poly.type
_entity_poly.pdbx_seq_one_letter_code
_entity_poly.pdbx_strand_id
1 'polypeptide(L)'
;MGQLETDVTNAIWHAFDTLGDGNSGKAAKSRLKVFTSSLGTVLGYTRAEAALEEYCSTQELQFEQYMVYLLKELFQGLPSTIDLKTIKKYRDHIEEVCWLVCKKKYLDREFVAFPEKCVAQLFRVFCFLGELRTSQKDMTEVIMVAEEVEEVTSTFVKALGKEWDSQDFRQLATLLPVFHFQSFLAFLETRYTASSESCGLVEACAEVYDIYVGDVIKKGLLKKKMSTLGLWWEMYFVLRPHSFTYFGTKEGSRKSGEICITSRTRAEPVGDSSTRKGHRFLVTTDDKVVELSASDYKSKLQWMSAIQTAAQHSYTHRSYQRHLAIKRRNERQACHT
;
A
#
# COMPACT_ATOMS: atom_id res chain seq x y z
N MET A 1 -19.50 1.89 8.01
CA MET A 1 -18.17 1.61 8.57
C MET A 1 -17.15 2.46 7.84
N GLY A 2 -16.26 3.11 8.58
CA GLY A 2 -15.33 4.09 8.01
C GLY A 2 -14.25 3.40 7.19
N GLN A 3 -13.90 3.96 6.03
CA GLN A 3 -12.82 3.46 5.18
C GLN A 3 -11.51 3.23 5.95
N LEU A 4 -11.21 4.11 6.92
CA LEU A 4 -10.01 4.03 7.75
C LEU A 4 -9.95 2.75 8.61
N GLU A 5 -11.06 2.38 9.26
CA GLU A 5 -11.14 1.19 10.10
C GLU A 5 -10.72 -0.06 9.31
N THR A 6 -11.38 -0.30 8.18
CA THR A 6 -11.10 -1.44 7.29
C THR A 6 -9.67 -1.42 6.76
N ASP A 7 -9.08 -0.23 6.57
CA ASP A 7 -7.72 -0.08 6.08
C ASP A 7 -6.66 -0.44 7.11
N VAL A 8 -6.92 -0.26 8.41
CA VAL A 8 -5.93 -0.53 9.46
C VAL A 8 -6.16 -1.82 10.24
N THR A 9 -7.33 -2.47 10.11
CA THR A 9 -7.69 -3.69 10.86
C THR A 9 -6.59 -4.75 10.85
N ASN A 10 -5.99 -5.01 9.69
CA ASN A 10 -4.95 -6.05 9.57
C ASN A 10 -3.69 -5.69 10.37
N ALA A 11 -3.26 -4.43 10.35
CA ALA A 11 -2.11 -3.98 11.13
C ALA A 11 -2.40 -4.04 12.65
N ILE A 12 -3.61 -3.62 13.05
CA ILE A 12 -4.07 -3.72 14.45
C ILE A 12 -4.08 -5.19 14.90
N TRP A 13 -4.50 -6.12 14.03
CA TRP A 13 -4.45 -7.54 14.33
C TRP A 13 -3.03 -8.04 14.64
N HIS A 14 -2.03 -7.68 13.83
CA HIS A 14 -0.64 -8.08 14.09
C HIS A 14 -0.10 -7.55 15.42
N ALA A 15 -0.44 -6.31 15.77
CA ALA A 15 -0.10 -5.74 17.07
C ALA A 15 -0.81 -6.48 18.21
N PHE A 16 -2.12 -6.72 18.07
CA PHE A 16 -2.92 -7.46 19.04
C PHE A 16 -2.39 -8.88 19.28
N ASP A 17 -2.12 -9.62 18.21
CA ASP A 17 -1.57 -10.98 18.26
C ASP A 17 -0.22 -11.02 19.02
N THR A 18 0.63 -10.03 18.78
CA THR A 18 1.91 -9.89 19.50
C THR A 18 1.69 -9.60 20.99
N LEU A 19 0.68 -8.81 21.36
CA LEU A 19 0.34 -8.53 22.76
C LEU A 19 -0.30 -9.73 23.47
N GLY A 20 -0.91 -10.66 22.73
CA GLY A 20 -1.52 -11.89 23.22
C GLY A 20 -0.58 -13.11 23.29
N ASP A 21 0.73 -12.90 23.13
CA ASP A 21 1.76 -13.95 23.06
C ASP A 21 1.53 -14.99 21.93
N GLY A 22 0.76 -14.62 20.89
CA GLY A 22 0.62 -15.34 19.61
C GLY A 22 -0.19 -16.65 19.60
N ASN A 23 -0.52 -17.22 20.76
CA ASN A 23 -1.05 -18.59 20.84
C ASN A 23 -2.44 -18.73 21.49
N SER A 24 -2.92 -17.71 22.20
CA SER A 24 -4.17 -17.79 22.96
C SER A 24 -5.40 -17.24 22.22
N GLY A 25 -5.17 -16.45 21.15
CA GLY A 25 -6.22 -15.68 20.47
C GLY A 25 -6.79 -14.55 21.32
N LYS A 26 -6.17 -14.28 22.47
CA LYS A 26 -6.63 -13.32 23.47
C LYS A 26 -5.48 -12.43 23.93
N ALA A 27 -5.79 -11.20 24.29
CA ALA A 27 -4.82 -10.28 24.88
C ALA A 27 -5.35 -9.69 26.19
N ALA A 28 -4.46 -9.58 27.18
CA ALA A 28 -4.78 -9.00 28.47
C ALA A 28 -5.12 -7.51 28.33
N LYS A 29 -6.20 -7.08 29.01
CA LYS A 29 -6.65 -5.68 29.02
C LYS A 29 -5.54 -4.70 29.40
N SER A 30 -4.68 -5.07 30.36
CA SER A 30 -3.56 -4.23 30.79
C SER A 30 -2.60 -3.85 29.66
N ARG A 31 -2.27 -4.78 28.77
CA ARG A 31 -1.44 -4.55 27.57
C ARG A 31 -2.21 -3.74 26.52
N LEU A 32 -3.48 -4.09 26.32
CA LEU A 32 -4.35 -3.38 25.38
C LEU A 32 -4.56 -1.92 25.75
N LYS A 33 -4.62 -1.56 27.05
CA LYS A 33 -4.77 -0.16 27.48
C LYS A 33 -3.65 0.73 26.94
N VAL A 34 -2.40 0.28 27.04
CA VAL A 34 -1.23 1.03 26.54
C VAL A 34 -1.31 1.21 25.02
N PHE A 35 -1.68 0.15 24.32
CA PHE A 35 -1.84 0.18 22.87
C PHE A 35 -3.00 1.10 22.43
N THR A 36 -4.18 0.97 23.04
CA THR A 36 -5.34 1.84 22.81
C THR A 36 -5.00 3.31 23.08
N SER A 37 -4.27 3.61 24.15
CA SER A 37 -3.86 4.98 24.46
C SER A 37 -2.96 5.58 23.36
N SER A 38 -2.06 4.76 22.80
CA SER A 38 -1.21 5.16 21.68
C SER A 38 -2.02 5.41 20.40
N LEU A 39 -2.99 4.55 20.09
CA LEU A 39 -3.93 4.74 18.97
C LEU A 39 -4.81 5.99 19.16
N GLY A 40 -5.31 6.20 20.38
CA GLY A 40 -6.08 7.40 20.74
C GLY A 40 -5.29 8.68 20.51
N THR A 41 -4.02 8.69 20.93
CA THR A 41 -3.10 9.84 20.73
C THR A 41 -2.92 10.17 19.25
N VAL A 42 -2.78 9.16 18.37
CA VAL A 42 -2.68 9.35 16.92
C VAL A 42 -3.92 10.05 16.35
N LEU A 43 -5.09 9.73 16.89
CA LEU A 43 -6.38 10.27 16.45
C LEU A 43 -6.80 11.54 17.22
N GLY A 44 -5.98 12.02 18.16
CA GLY A 44 -6.24 13.23 18.94
C GLY A 44 -7.18 13.02 20.13
N TYR A 45 -7.45 11.78 20.53
CA TYR A 45 -8.24 11.47 21.72
C TYR A 45 -7.35 11.33 22.97
N THR A 46 -7.86 11.81 24.10
CA THR A 46 -7.27 11.57 25.41
C THR A 46 -8.05 10.51 26.16
N ARG A 47 -7.36 9.61 26.86
CA ARG A 47 -7.97 8.57 27.70
C ARG A 47 -8.91 7.61 26.94
N ALA A 48 -8.59 7.31 25.68
CA ALA A 48 -9.37 6.37 24.87
C ALA A 48 -9.43 4.96 25.47
N GLU A 49 -8.49 4.61 26.34
CA GLU A 49 -8.42 3.34 27.05
C GLU A 49 -9.23 3.27 28.35
N ALA A 50 -9.83 4.38 28.79
CA ALA A 50 -10.39 4.50 30.15
C ALA A 50 -11.49 3.47 30.44
N ALA A 51 -12.37 3.22 29.47
CA ALA A 51 -13.48 2.28 29.62
C ALA A 51 -13.07 0.81 29.37
N LEU A 52 -11.82 0.53 29.01
CA LEU A 52 -11.41 -0.83 28.62
C LEU A 52 -11.40 -1.79 29.81
N GLU A 53 -11.16 -1.28 31.02
CA GLU A 53 -11.19 -2.07 32.25
C GLU A 53 -12.58 -2.69 32.50
N GLU A 54 -13.62 -1.88 32.34
CA GLU A 54 -15.03 -2.22 32.56
C GLU A 54 -15.67 -2.91 31.33
N TYR A 55 -14.99 -2.85 30.17
CA TYR A 55 -15.49 -3.45 28.93
C TYR A 55 -15.37 -4.98 28.95
N CYS A 56 -16.51 -5.67 28.97
CA CYS A 56 -16.62 -7.13 29.20
C CYS A 56 -16.14 -7.56 30.59
N SER A 57 -16.73 -8.62 31.15
CA SER A 57 -16.41 -9.11 32.50
C SER A 57 -15.09 -9.89 32.59
N THR A 58 -14.40 -10.12 31.47
CA THR A 58 -13.15 -10.90 31.39
C THR A 58 -11.91 -10.01 31.53
N GLN A 59 -10.78 -10.60 31.94
CA GLN A 59 -9.47 -9.91 32.01
C GLN A 59 -8.73 -9.86 30.68
N GLU A 60 -9.10 -10.75 29.76
CA GLU A 60 -8.57 -10.84 28.41
C GLU A 60 -9.71 -10.69 27.41
N LEU A 61 -9.37 -10.15 26.24
CA LEU A 61 -10.31 -9.95 25.13
C LEU A 61 -9.85 -10.76 23.93
N GLN A 62 -10.80 -11.26 23.14
CA GLN A 62 -10.56 -11.71 21.76
C GLN A 62 -10.45 -10.52 20.82
N PHE A 63 -9.89 -10.76 19.62
CA PHE A 63 -9.67 -9.69 18.65
C PHE A 63 -10.96 -8.99 18.24
N GLU A 64 -12.05 -9.74 18.04
CA GLU A 64 -13.35 -9.22 17.63
C GLU A 64 -13.92 -8.27 18.70
N GLN A 65 -13.81 -8.66 19.97
CA GLN A 65 -14.25 -7.85 21.11
C GLN A 65 -13.44 -6.55 21.17
N TYR A 66 -12.12 -6.64 21.01
CA TYR A 66 -11.25 -5.47 21.02
C TYR A 66 -11.53 -4.54 19.83
N MET A 67 -11.75 -5.07 18.62
CA MET A 67 -12.10 -4.26 17.45
C MET A 67 -13.45 -3.54 17.62
N VAL A 68 -14.44 -4.17 18.24
CA VAL A 68 -15.72 -3.51 18.57
C VAL A 68 -15.50 -2.35 19.55
N TYR A 69 -14.63 -2.53 20.54
CA TYR A 69 -14.25 -1.45 21.45
C TYR A 69 -13.59 -0.28 20.69
N LEU A 70 -12.59 -0.55 19.85
CA LEU A 70 -11.91 0.50 19.06
C LEU A 70 -12.88 1.19 18.10
N LEU A 71 -13.81 0.47 17.49
CA LEU A 71 -14.85 1.04 16.65
C LEU A 71 -15.64 2.11 17.40
N LYS A 72 -16.10 1.77 18.61
CA LYS A 72 -16.90 2.67 19.45
C LYS A 72 -16.09 3.87 19.95
N GLU A 73 -14.91 3.63 20.50
CA GLU A 73 -14.16 4.65 21.26
C GLU A 73 -13.21 5.48 20.39
N LEU A 74 -12.78 4.97 19.22
CA LEU A 74 -11.84 5.67 18.33
C LEU A 74 -12.45 6.05 16.98
N PHE A 75 -13.06 5.08 16.29
CA PHE A 75 -13.44 5.29 14.89
C PHE A 75 -14.80 5.98 14.71
N GLN A 76 -15.78 5.74 15.59
CA GLN A 76 -17.10 6.39 15.54
C GLN A 76 -17.05 7.89 15.87
N GLY A 77 -16.08 8.33 16.68
CA GLY A 77 -15.89 9.74 17.03
C GLY A 77 -15.30 10.59 15.89
N LEU A 78 -14.83 9.96 14.81
CA LEU A 78 -14.21 10.66 13.70
C LEU A 78 -15.26 11.44 12.87
N PRO A 79 -14.96 12.65 12.38
CA PRO A 79 -15.87 13.40 11.52
C PRO A 79 -16.33 12.57 10.31
N SER A 80 -17.59 12.76 9.91
CA SER A 80 -18.15 12.07 8.73
C SER A 80 -17.50 12.50 7.42
N THR A 81 -16.87 13.69 7.38
CA THR A 81 -16.15 14.24 6.24
C THR A 81 -14.70 14.56 6.62
N ILE A 82 -13.80 13.64 6.32
CA ILE A 82 -12.34 13.84 6.49
C ILE A 82 -11.71 13.87 5.11
N ASP A 83 -10.80 14.82 4.87
CA ASP A 83 -10.08 14.88 3.61
C ASP A 83 -9.11 13.70 3.43
N LEU A 84 -8.82 13.36 2.17
CA LEU A 84 -7.95 12.23 1.82
C LEU A 84 -6.56 12.28 2.44
N LYS A 85 -5.98 13.47 2.61
CA LYS A 85 -4.62 13.60 3.17
C LYS A 85 -4.64 13.29 4.66
N THR A 86 -5.67 13.73 5.37
CA THR A 86 -5.86 13.43 6.79
C THR A 86 -6.15 11.94 7.02
N ILE A 87 -7.02 11.31 6.21
CA ILE A 87 -7.25 9.85 6.30
C ILE A 87 -5.95 9.08 6.08
N LYS A 88 -5.18 9.44 5.04
CA LYS A 88 -3.87 8.83 4.78
C LYS A 88 -2.92 9.02 5.95
N LYS A 89 -2.85 10.23 6.53
CA LYS A 89 -2.03 10.51 7.70
C LYS A 89 -2.40 9.60 8.87
N TYR A 90 -3.68 9.49 9.22
CA TYR A 90 -4.12 8.63 10.31
C TYR A 90 -3.78 7.17 10.06
N ARG A 91 -4.05 6.66 8.84
CA ARG A 91 -3.67 5.29 8.47
C ARG A 91 -2.17 5.05 8.65
N ASP A 92 -1.34 5.93 8.10
CA ASP A 92 0.12 5.80 8.15
C ASP A 92 0.63 5.80 9.61
N HIS A 93 0.07 6.63 10.49
CA HIS A 93 0.48 6.69 11.90
C HIS A 93 -0.06 5.51 12.72
N ILE A 94 -1.28 5.03 12.45
CA ILE A 94 -1.82 3.82 13.09
C ILE A 94 -0.95 2.61 12.72
N GLU A 95 -0.65 2.43 11.44
CA GLU A 95 0.19 1.33 10.96
C GLU A 95 1.61 1.40 11.55
N GLU A 96 2.18 2.59 11.72
CA GLU A 96 3.47 2.79 12.39
C GLU A 96 3.42 2.35 13.86
N VAL A 97 2.39 2.75 14.61
CA VAL A 97 2.21 2.31 16.01
C VAL A 97 2.06 0.79 16.06
N CYS A 98 1.30 0.19 15.14
CA CYS A 98 1.14 -1.26 15.06
C CYS A 98 2.49 -1.96 14.78
N TRP A 99 3.27 -1.42 13.83
CA TRP A 99 4.60 -1.92 13.51
C TRP A 99 5.53 -1.86 14.72
N LEU A 100 5.55 -0.77 15.48
CA LEU A 100 6.38 -0.65 16.69
C LEU A 100 6.07 -1.74 17.73
N VAL A 101 4.82 -2.18 17.83
CA VAL A 101 4.40 -3.27 18.72
C VAL A 101 4.90 -4.63 18.19
N CYS A 102 4.72 -4.92 16.91
CA CYS A 102 4.97 -6.26 16.36
C CYS A 102 6.35 -6.46 15.73
N LYS A 103 7.13 -5.41 15.44
CA LYS A 103 8.36 -5.51 14.64
C LYS A 103 9.39 -6.48 15.18
N LYS A 104 9.54 -6.59 16.51
CA LYS A 104 10.52 -7.50 17.11
C LYS A 104 10.28 -8.95 16.68
N LYS A 105 9.02 -9.37 16.56
CA LYS A 105 8.60 -10.71 16.10
C LYS A 105 9.09 -11.02 14.68
N TYR A 106 9.23 -10.00 13.83
CA TYR A 106 9.56 -10.15 12.41
C TYR A 106 11.03 -9.81 12.09
N LEU A 107 11.69 -9.06 12.97
CA LEU A 107 13.10 -8.71 12.82
C LEU A 107 14.04 -9.75 13.43
N ASP A 108 13.59 -10.47 14.47
CA ASP A 108 14.34 -11.58 15.07
C ASP A 108 14.12 -12.86 14.26
N ARG A 109 15.04 -13.16 13.35
CA ARG A 109 14.93 -14.29 12.40
C ARG A 109 16.29 -14.90 12.08
N GLU A 110 16.26 -16.19 11.74
CA GLU A 110 17.47 -16.98 11.47
C GLU A 110 18.26 -16.47 10.27
N PHE A 111 17.57 -15.99 9.23
CA PHE A 111 18.17 -15.45 8.02
C PHE A 111 17.72 -14.00 7.80
N VAL A 112 18.66 -13.06 7.88
CA VAL A 112 18.39 -11.62 7.77
C VAL A 112 18.99 -11.09 6.47
N ALA A 113 18.20 -11.12 5.39
CA ALA A 113 18.60 -10.51 4.12
C ALA A 113 18.04 -9.09 3.95
N PHE A 114 16.79 -8.86 4.39
CA PHE A 114 16.16 -7.55 4.29
C PHE A 114 16.55 -6.60 5.44
N PRO A 115 16.98 -5.36 5.13
CA PRO A 115 17.05 -4.28 6.11
C PRO A 115 15.68 -4.02 6.79
N GLU A 116 15.67 -3.51 8.02
CA GLU A 116 14.42 -3.23 8.78
C GLU A 116 13.39 -2.43 7.97
N LYS A 117 13.85 -1.42 7.22
CA LYS A 117 12.98 -0.60 6.35
C LYS A 117 12.25 -1.43 5.30
N CYS A 118 12.92 -2.40 4.67
CA CYS A 118 12.31 -3.30 3.69
C CYS A 118 11.25 -4.17 4.35
N VAL A 119 11.55 -4.71 5.54
CA VAL A 119 10.58 -5.53 6.28
C VAL A 119 9.35 -4.71 6.67
N ALA A 120 9.53 -3.47 7.14
CA ALA A 120 8.41 -2.58 7.45
C ALA A 120 7.57 -2.24 6.21
N GLN A 121 8.20 -2.01 5.05
CA GLN A 121 7.48 -1.80 3.78
C GLN A 121 6.68 -3.04 3.36
N LEU A 122 7.30 -4.22 3.38
CA LEU A 122 6.65 -5.49 3.06
C LEU A 122 5.53 -5.81 4.05
N PHE A 123 5.68 -5.47 5.33
CA PHE A 123 4.64 -5.60 6.34
C PHE A 123 3.41 -4.78 5.97
N ARG A 124 3.59 -3.50 5.57
CA ARG A 124 2.48 -2.65 5.17
C ARG A 124 1.80 -3.14 3.89
N VAL A 125 2.58 -3.65 2.92
CA VAL A 125 2.04 -4.32 1.72
C VAL A 125 1.24 -5.56 2.13
N PHE A 126 1.75 -6.34 3.08
CA PHE A 126 1.08 -7.52 3.60
C PHE A 126 -0.25 -7.18 4.27
N CYS A 127 -0.28 -6.18 5.16
CA CYS A 127 -1.52 -5.70 5.76
C CYS A 127 -2.50 -5.14 4.71
N PHE A 128 -2.01 -4.53 3.64
CA PHE A 128 -2.85 -3.97 2.58
C PHE A 128 -3.58 -5.03 1.74
N LEU A 129 -2.89 -6.13 1.40
CA LEU A 129 -3.44 -7.20 0.56
C LEU A 129 -4.02 -8.37 1.37
N GLY A 130 -3.66 -8.47 2.65
CA GLY A 130 -4.09 -9.54 3.54
C GLY A 130 -5.60 -9.57 3.78
N GLU A 131 -6.09 -10.77 4.05
CA GLU A 131 -7.46 -11.04 4.43
C GLU A 131 -7.49 -11.49 5.88
N LEU A 132 -8.31 -10.82 6.69
CA LEU A 132 -8.67 -11.30 8.02
C LEU A 132 -9.59 -12.52 7.87
N ARG A 133 -9.19 -13.66 8.44
CA ARG A 133 -9.95 -14.91 8.44
C ARG A 133 -10.08 -15.44 9.85
N THR A 134 -11.24 -15.98 10.17
CA THR A 134 -11.47 -16.70 11.42
C THR A 134 -11.41 -18.19 11.13
N SER A 135 -10.46 -18.88 11.77
CA SER A 135 -10.29 -20.32 11.71
C SER A 135 -11.47 -21.04 12.39
N GLN A 136 -11.63 -22.34 12.12
CA GLN A 136 -12.63 -23.20 12.76
C GLN A 136 -12.52 -23.27 14.29
N LYS A 137 -11.38 -22.86 14.86
CA LYS A 137 -11.13 -22.78 16.31
C LYS A 137 -11.46 -21.40 16.90
N ASP A 138 -12.22 -20.55 16.20
CA ASP A 138 -12.50 -19.15 16.57
C ASP A 138 -11.23 -18.30 16.76
N MET A 139 -10.17 -18.66 16.02
CA MET A 139 -8.90 -17.95 16.02
C MET A 139 -8.82 -17.11 14.76
N THR A 140 -8.81 -15.79 14.95
CA THR A 140 -8.71 -14.86 13.84
C THR A 140 -7.26 -14.59 13.49
N GLU A 141 -6.97 -14.56 12.19
CA GLU A 141 -5.65 -14.38 11.62
C GLU A 141 -5.65 -13.55 10.34
N VAL A 142 -4.56 -12.83 10.09
CA VAL A 142 -4.31 -12.17 8.80
C VAL A 142 -3.43 -13.06 7.95
N ILE A 143 -3.96 -13.43 6.78
CA ILE A 143 -3.27 -14.25 5.78
C ILE A 143 -3.29 -13.53 4.44
N MET A 144 -2.28 -13.77 3.61
CA MET A 144 -2.30 -13.40 2.20
C MET A 144 -2.45 -14.67 1.36
N VAL A 145 -3.40 -14.67 0.42
CA VAL A 145 -3.57 -15.81 -0.50
C VAL A 145 -2.42 -15.87 -1.51
N ALA A 146 -2.11 -17.07 -1.99
CA ALA A 146 -0.97 -17.29 -2.87
C ALA A 146 -0.99 -16.42 -4.14
N GLU A 147 -2.17 -16.11 -4.69
CA GLU A 147 -2.29 -15.23 -5.87
C GLU A 147 -1.85 -13.80 -5.58
N GLU A 148 -2.16 -13.25 -4.40
CA GLU A 148 -1.68 -11.92 -4.02
C GLU A 148 -0.17 -11.95 -3.73
N VAL A 149 0.34 -13.08 -3.19
CA VAL A 149 1.78 -13.29 -3.04
C VAL A 149 2.47 -13.35 -4.40
N GLU A 150 1.88 -13.99 -5.41
CA GLU A 150 2.39 -14.02 -6.79
C GLU A 150 2.51 -12.61 -7.37
N GLU A 151 1.46 -11.81 -7.24
CA GLU A 151 1.43 -10.43 -7.74
C GLU A 151 2.56 -9.58 -7.14
N VAL A 152 2.69 -9.62 -5.81
CA VAL A 152 3.73 -8.90 -5.08
C VAL A 152 5.12 -9.40 -5.46
N THR A 153 5.32 -10.72 -5.47
CA THR A 153 6.63 -11.34 -5.71
C THR A 153 7.08 -11.12 -7.15
N SER A 154 6.19 -11.26 -8.14
CA SER A 154 6.53 -11.02 -9.54
C SER A 154 6.96 -9.57 -9.76
N THR A 155 6.32 -8.63 -9.06
CA THR A 155 6.68 -7.20 -9.10
C THR A 155 8.04 -6.96 -8.47
N PHE A 156 8.30 -7.55 -7.30
CA PHE A 156 9.57 -7.48 -6.61
C PHE A 156 10.73 -8.03 -7.47
N VAL A 157 10.55 -9.23 -8.05
CA VAL A 157 11.57 -9.90 -8.88
C VAL A 157 11.88 -9.10 -10.15
N LYS A 158 10.85 -8.56 -10.82
CA LYS A 158 11.03 -7.67 -11.98
C LYS A 158 11.76 -6.38 -11.60
N ALA A 159 11.47 -5.81 -10.43
CA ALA A 159 12.15 -4.62 -9.93
C ALA A 159 13.64 -4.88 -9.62
N LEU A 160 14.02 -6.11 -9.28
CA LEU A 160 15.42 -6.55 -9.17
C LEU A 160 16.10 -6.79 -10.53
N GLY A 161 15.38 -6.62 -11.65
CA GLY A 161 15.89 -6.91 -12.99
C GLY A 161 16.01 -8.41 -13.29
N LYS A 162 15.33 -9.27 -12.51
CA LYS A 162 15.32 -10.73 -12.68
C LYS A 162 14.07 -11.17 -13.46
N GLU A 163 14.15 -12.33 -14.09
CA GLU A 163 12.99 -12.96 -14.75
C GLU A 163 12.08 -13.62 -13.72
N TRP A 164 10.76 -13.50 -13.93
CA TRP A 164 9.75 -14.12 -13.08
C TRP A 164 9.36 -15.49 -13.64
N ASP A 165 9.61 -16.55 -12.85
CA ASP A 165 9.12 -17.89 -13.15
C ASP A 165 7.76 -18.12 -12.47
N SER A 166 6.68 -17.90 -13.23
CA SER A 166 5.32 -18.14 -12.74
C SER A 166 5.01 -19.63 -12.56
N GLN A 167 5.70 -20.53 -13.26
CA GLN A 167 5.41 -21.96 -13.19
C GLN A 167 5.97 -22.57 -11.90
N ASP A 168 7.20 -22.21 -11.51
CA ASP A 168 7.78 -22.59 -10.22
C ASP A 168 6.90 -22.10 -9.05
N PHE A 169 6.48 -20.83 -9.09
CA PHE A 169 5.61 -20.30 -8.03
C PHE A 169 4.27 -21.05 -7.96
N ARG A 170 3.64 -21.34 -9.09
CA ARG A 170 2.37 -22.09 -9.11
C ARG A 170 2.51 -23.47 -8.48
N GLN A 171 3.63 -24.17 -8.68
CA GLN A 171 3.87 -25.45 -8.01
C GLN A 171 4.00 -25.31 -6.50
N LEU A 172 4.58 -24.21 -6.01
CA LEU A 172 4.62 -23.91 -4.59
C LEU A 172 3.22 -23.55 -4.05
N ALA A 173 2.45 -22.77 -4.80
CA ALA A 173 1.12 -22.30 -4.42
C ALA A 173 0.10 -23.45 -4.27
N THR A 174 0.27 -24.58 -4.98
CA THR A 174 -0.58 -25.75 -4.76
C THR A 174 -0.36 -26.40 -3.39
N LEU A 175 0.85 -26.29 -2.83
CA LEU A 175 1.21 -26.82 -1.52
C LEU A 175 0.95 -25.80 -0.40
N LEU A 176 1.12 -24.51 -0.69
CA LEU A 176 0.96 -23.42 0.24
C LEU A 176 -0.01 -22.36 -0.33
N PRO A 177 -1.34 -22.56 -0.18
CA PRO A 177 -2.34 -21.67 -0.76
C PRO A 177 -2.48 -20.34 -0.01
N VAL A 178 -1.95 -20.25 1.21
CA VAL A 178 -2.04 -19.08 2.08
C VAL A 178 -0.72 -18.85 2.80
N PHE A 179 -0.40 -17.58 3.04
CA PHE A 179 0.85 -17.16 3.66
C PHE A 179 0.56 -16.27 4.87
N HIS A 180 1.22 -16.57 5.99
CA HIS A 180 1.42 -15.60 7.07
C HIS A 180 2.59 -14.67 6.70
N PHE A 181 2.67 -13.52 7.37
CA PHE A 181 3.73 -12.55 7.08
C PHE A 181 5.14 -13.14 7.23
N GLN A 182 5.37 -13.98 8.26
CA GLN A 182 6.66 -14.65 8.46
C GLN A 182 7.01 -15.58 7.30
N SER A 183 6.05 -16.39 6.84
CA SER A 183 6.24 -17.32 5.72
C SER A 183 6.46 -16.58 4.42
N PHE A 184 5.75 -15.47 4.20
CA PHE A 184 5.94 -14.58 3.05
C PHE A 184 7.34 -13.96 3.04
N LEU A 185 7.79 -13.44 4.19
CA LEU A 185 9.12 -12.86 4.33
C LEU A 185 10.21 -13.90 4.08
N ALA A 186 10.13 -15.05 4.75
CA ALA A 186 11.08 -16.15 4.58
C ALA A 186 11.13 -16.66 3.12
N PHE A 187 9.98 -16.74 2.46
CA PHE A 187 9.90 -17.11 1.04
C PHE A 187 10.67 -16.13 0.15
N LEU A 188 10.46 -14.82 0.32
CA LEU A 188 11.19 -13.81 -0.45
C LEU A 188 12.69 -13.85 -0.17
N GLU A 189 13.06 -13.95 1.12
CA GLU A 189 14.45 -13.97 1.55
C GLU A 189 15.19 -15.18 0.98
N THR A 190 14.63 -16.37 1.11
CA THR A 190 15.28 -17.61 0.67
C THR A 190 15.39 -17.72 -0.85
N ARG A 191 14.37 -17.26 -1.61
CA ARG A 191 14.34 -17.49 -3.07
C ARG A 191 14.94 -16.37 -3.90
N TYR A 192 14.79 -15.10 -3.49
CA TYR A 192 15.04 -13.97 -4.40
C TYR A 192 16.11 -12.98 -3.94
N THR A 193 16.58 -13.11 -2.69
CA THR A 193 17.63 -12.22 -2.17
C THR A 193 19.05 -12.73 -2.44
N ALA A 194 19.20 -14.02 -2.77
CA ALA A 194 20.48 -14.58 -3.16
C ALA A 194 21.08 -13.78 -4.33
N SER A 195 22.36 -13.41 -4.18
CA SER A 195 23.14 -12.65 -5.16
C SER A 195 22.59 -11.24 -5.48
N SER A 196 21.73 -10.68 -4.63
CA SER A 196 21.23 -9.31 -4.77
C SER A 196 21.99 -8.37 -3.84
N GLU A 197 22.35 -7.19 -4.34
CA GLU A 197 22.93 -6.12 -3.50
C GLU A 197 21.85 -5.50 -2.59
N SER A 198 22.27 -5.03 -1.40
CA SER A 198 21.35 -4.43 -0.43
C SER A 198 20.58 -3.23 -1.01
N CYS A 199 21.23 -2.40 -1.84
CA CYS A 199 20.57 -1.28 -2.51
C CYS A 199 19.45 -1.73 -3.45
N GLY A 200 19.68 -2.79 -4.24
CA GLY A 200 18.66 -3.37 -5.13
C GLY A 200 17.47 -3.92 -4.36
N LEU A 201 17.70 -4.57 -3.21
CA LEU A 201 16.62 -5.03 -2.33
C LEU A 201 15.77 -3.86 -1.79
N VAL A 202 16.43 -2.77 -1.38
CA VAL A 202 15.75 -1.55 -0.91
C VAL A 202 14.91 -0.92 -2.01
N GLU A 203 15.44 -0.82 -3.23
CA GLU A 203 14.72 -0.27 -4.39
C GLU A 203 13.53 -1.15 -4.79
N ALA A 204 13.70 -2.47 -4.84
CA ALA A 204 12.62 -3.40 -5.19
C ALA A 204 11.50 -3.42 -4.12
N CYS A 205 11.84 -3.38 -2.83
CA CYS A 205 10.84 -3.23 -1.77
C CYS A 205 10.12 -1.88 -1.85
N ALA A 206 10.83 -0.80 -2.16
CA ALA A 206 10.23 0.52 -2.35
C ALA A 206 9.28 0.54 -3.56
N GLU A 207 9.62 -0.12 -4.66
CA GLU A 207 8.75 -0.23 -5.84
C GLU A 207 7.42 -0.90 -5.50
N VAL A 208 7.47 -2.06 -4.84
CA VAL A 208 6.27 -2.78 -4.38
C VAL A 208 5.45 -1.91 -3.42
N TYR A 209 6.12 -1.27 -2.46
CA TYR A 209 5.45 -0.38 -1.50
C TYR A 209 4.75 0.80 -2.17
N ASP A 210 5.42 1.45 -3.12
CA ASP A 210 4.89 2.59 -3.85
C ASP A 210 3.66 2.22 -4.67
N ILE A 211 3.67 1.05 -5.30
CA ILE A 211 2.50 0.52 -6.01
C ILE A 211 1.35 0.38 -5.03
N TYR A 212 1.43 -0.51 -4.04
CA TYR A 212 0.29 -0.90 -3.22
C TYR A 212 -0.11 0.15 -2.17
N VAL A 213 0.85 0.56 -1.32
CA VAL A 213 0.58 1.48 -0.20
C VAL A 213 0.65 2.93 -0.64
N GLY A 214 1.56 3.23 -1.58
CA GLY A 214 1.70 4.55 -2.20
C GLY A 214 0.62 4.87 -3.24
N ASP A 215 -0.16 3.88 -3.67
CA ASP A 215 -1.18 3.97 -4.73
C ASP A 215 -0.63 4.52 -6.05
N VAL A 216 0.64 4.22 -6.34
CA VAL A 216 1.32 4.65 -7.57
C VAL A 216 0.85 3.77 -8.73
N ILE A 217 0.34 4.42 -9.78
CA ILE A 217 -0.08 3.78 -11.03
C ILE A 217 1.10 3.68 -11.99
N LYS A 218 1.88 4.77 -12.10
CA LYS A 218 3.07 4.82 -12.95
C LYS A 218 4.02 5.91 -12.45
N LYS A 219 5.32 5.64 -12.50
CA LYS A 219 6.37 6.64 -12.26
C LYS A 219 7.49 6.53 -13.29
N GLY A 220 8.25 7.60 -13.48
CA GLY A 220 9.36 7.63 -14.44
C GLY A 220 9.62 9.00 -15.05
N LEU A 221 10.61 9.08 -15.93
CA LEU A 221 11.03 10.32 -16.57
C LEU A 221 10.09 10.72 -17.70
N LEU A 222 9.74 12.01 -17.75
CA LEU A 222 9.08 12.67 -18.85
C LEU A 222 9.69 14.05 -19.06
N LYS A 223 9.67 14.53 -20.30
CA LYS A 223 10.02 15.92 -20.60
C LYS A 223 8.74 16.75 -20.55
N LYS A 224 8.76 17.84 -19.79
CA LYS A 224 7.64 18.79 -19.67
C LYS A 224 7.98 20.09 -20.37
N LYS A 225 7.04 20.61 -21.16
CA LYS A 225 7.14 21.96 -21.72
C LYS A 225 6.84 23.02 -20.63
N MET A 226 7.69 24.02 -20.55
CA MET A 226 7.53 25.16 -19.66
C MET A 226 6.80 26.27 -20.42
N SER A 227 5.55 26.52 -20.05
CA SER A 227 4.64 27.44 -20.77
C SER A 227 5.19 28.86 -20.91
N THR A 228 5.94 29.33 -19.92
CA THR A 228 6.52 30.69 -19.89
C THR A 228 7.77 30.85 -20.74
N LEU A 229 8.54 29.79 -20.97
CA LEU A 229 9.85 29.85 -21.64
C LEU A 229 9.90 29.08 -22.98
N GLY A 230 8.88 28.27 -23.28
CA GLY A 230 8.90 27.34 -24.42
C GLY A 230 9.95 26.22 -24.31
N LEU A 231 10.71 26.18 -23.21
CA LEU A 231 11.77 25.21 -22.93
C LEU A 231 11.17 23.87 -22.48
N TRP A 232 11.98 22.81 -22.61
CA TRP A 232 11.62 21.45 -22.21
C TRP A 232 12.58 20.96 -21.16
N TRP A 233 12.07 20.54 -20.01
CA TRP A 233 12.88 20.00 -18.92
C TRP A 233 12.49 18.56 -18.66
N GLU A 234 13.50 17.71 -18.50
CA GLU A 234 13.32 16.34 -18.04
C GLU A 234 13.06 16.35 -16.54
N MET A 235 12.00 15.66 -16.13
CA MET A 235 11.52 15.62 -14.75
C MET A 235 11.07 14.19 -14.43
N TYR A 236 11.17 13.82 -13.16
CA TYR A 236 10.64 12.56 -12.67
C TYR A 236 9.18 12.74 -12.25
N PHE A 237 8.27 11.98 -12.84
CA PHE A 237 6.84 12.04 -12.57
C PHE A 237 6.35 10.84 -11.78
N VAL A 238 5.37 11.05 -10.91
CA VAL A 238 4.67 10.02 -10.14
C VAL A 238 3.17 10.24 -10.26
N LEU A 239 2.47 9.28 -10.85
CA LEU A 239 1.04 9.30 -11.10
C LEU A 239 0.29 8.45 -10.07
N ARG A 240 -0.75 9.05 -9.49
CA ARG A 240 -1.74 8.45 -8.58
C ARG A 240 -3.14 8.90 -9.04
N PRO A 241 -4.24 8.25 -8.58
CA PRO A 241 -5.59 8.56 -9.07
C PRO A 241 -6.01 10.04 -9.01
N HIS A 242 -5.56 10.81 -8.01
CA HIS A 242 -5.92 12.23 -7.83
C HIS A 242 -4.77 13.21 -8.09
N SER A 243 -3.56 12.71 -8.33
CA SER A 243 -2.36 13.55 -8.40
C SER A 243 -1.36 13.03 -9.41
N PHE A 244 -0.84 13.93 -10.25
CA PHE A 244 0.29 13.67 -11.11
C PHE A 244 1.42 14.66 -10.75
N THR A 245 2.26 14.22 -9.83
CA THR A 245 3.31 15.05 -9.20
C THR A 245 4.63 14.88 -9.95
N TYR A 246 5.44 15.93 -10.01
CA TYR A 246 6.76 15.89 -10.65
C TYR A 246 7.86 16.56 -9.83
N PHE A 247 9.09 16.07 -10.06
CA PHE A 247 10.30 16.35 -9.30
C PHE A 247 11.48 16.60 -10.25
N GLY A 248 12.49 17.35 -9.79
CA GLY A 248 13.63 17.79 -10.60
C GLY A 248 14.50 16.66 -11.17
N THR A 249 14.82 15.64 -10.39
CA THR A 249 15.75 14.58 -10.80
C THR A 249 15.30 13.17 -10.42
N LYS A 250 14.85 12.98 -9.17
CA LYS A 250 14.30 11.70 -8.68
C LYS A 250 13.25 11.90 -7.59
N GLU A 251 12.50 10.83 -7.30
CA GLU A 251 11.57 10.76 -6.18
C GLU A 251 12.30 11.11 -4.86
N GLY A 252 11.74 12.02 -4.08
CA GLY A 252 12.36 12.55 -2.84
C GLY A 252 13.16 13.84 -3.00
N SER A 253 13.38 14.34 -4.22
CA SER A 253 13.82 15.74 -4.41
C SER A 253 12.68 16.73 -4.13
N ARG A 254 12.99 18.03 -3.95
CA ARG A 254 11.96 19.04 -3.66
C ARG A 254 10.88 18.98 -4.75
N LYS A 255 9.61 18.82 -4.33
CA LYS A 255 8.45 18.81 -5.22
C LYS A 255 8.48 20.04 -6.13
N SER A 256 8.56 19.81 -7.45
CA SER A 256 8.59 20.88 -8.45
C SER A 256 7.17 21.35 -8.78
N GLY A 257 6.20 20.45 -8.80
CA GLY A 257 4.79 20.80 -8.99
C GLY A 257 3.86 19.60 -9.04
N GLU A 258 2.57 19.88 -9.26
CA GLU A 258 1.50 18.88 -9.30
C GLU A 258 0.43 19.26 -10.34
N ILE A 259 -0.07 18.24 -11.03
CA ILE A 259 -1.22 18.30 -11.92
C ILE A 259 -2.33 17.52 -11.21
N CYS A 260 -3.47 18.18 -10.94
CA CYS A 260 -4.61 17.53 -10.30
C CYS A 260 -5.28 16.61 -11.32
N ILE A 261 -5.53 15.34 -10.93
CA ILE A 261 -6.22 14.39 -11.79
C ILE A 261 -7.68 14.29 -11.37
N THR A 262 -8.57 14.48 -12.33
CA THR A 262 -10.03 14.43 -12.17
C THR A 262 -10.66 13.54 -13.23
N SER A 263 -11.95 13.26 -13.10
CA SER A 263 -12.70 12.43 -14.06
C SER A 263 -12.82 13.07 -15.45
N ARG A 264 -12.51 14.38 -15.52
CA ARG A 264 -12.44 15.16 -16.77
C ARG A 264 -11.03 15.25 -17.34
N THR A 265 -10.01 14.76 -16.63
CA THR A 265 -8.65 14.73 -17.16
C THR A 265 -8.56 13.83 -18.39
N ARG A 266 -7.88 14.31 -19.44
CA ARG A 266 -7.67 13.58 -20.70
C ARG A 266 -6.20 13.62 -21.10
N ALA A 267 -5.72 12.53 -21.68
CA ALA A 267 -4.39 12.45 -22.28
C ALA A 267 -4.52 12.21 -23.80
N GLU A 268 -4.02 13.12 -24.61
CA GLU A 268 -4.26 13.14 -26.06
C GLU A 268 -2.94 13.21 -26.83
N PRO A 269 -2.79 12.46 -27.94
CA PRO A 269 -1.56 12.49 -28.72
C PRO A 269 -1.44 13.83 -29.46
N VAL A 270 -0.24 14.41 -29.48
CA VAL A 270 0.08 15.53 -30.37
C VAL A 270 0.65 14.96 -31.66
N GLY A 271 0.21 15.49 -32.81
CA GLY A 271 0.76 15.14 -34.11
C GLY A 271 2.25 15.46 -34.19
N ASP A 272 3.02 14.60 -34.85
CA ASP A 272 4.45 14.82 -35.06
C ASP A 272 4.65 15.94 -36.09
N SER A 273 4.63 17.19 -35.63
CA SER A 273 5.23 18.28 -36.40
C SER A 273 6.73 18.00 -36.54
N SER A 274 7.31 18.37 -37.69
CA SER A 274 8.71 18.21 -38.16
C SER A 274 9.87 18.54 -37.18
N THR A 275 9.57 18.88 -35.94
CA THR A 275 10.53 19.05 -34.84
C THR A 275 11.14 17.72 -34.41
N ARG A 276 12.46 17.69 -34.20
CA ARG A 276 13.28 16.56 -33.66
C ARG A 276 12.83 15.98 -32.31
N LYS A 277 11.71 16.41 -31.73
CA LYS A 277 11.21 15.98 -30.42
C LYS A 277 9.96 15.11 -30.62
N GLY A 278 10.18 13.80 -30.61
CA GLY A 278 9.13 12.80 -30.82
C GLY A 278 8.28 12.53 -29.59
N HIS A 279 7.18 11.81 -29.81
CA HIS A 279 6.36 11.15 -28.77
C HIS A 279 5.71 12.12 -27.76
N ARG A 280 5.21 13.25 -28.27
CA ARG A 280 4.49 14.26 -27.49
C ARG A 280 3.02 13.91 -27.27
N PHE A 281 2.49 14.36 -26.13
CA PHE A 281 1.07 14.25 -25.78
C PHE A 281 0.66 15.41 -24.86
N LEU A 282 -0.62 15.77 -24.88
CA LEU A 282 -1.21 16.77 -23.99
C LEU A 282 -1.91 16.06 -22.83
N VAL A 283 -1.82 16.67 -21.65
CA VAL A 283 -2.65 16.33 -20.50
C VAL A 283 -3.54 17.54 -20.22
N THR A 284 -4.81 17.40 -20.56
CA THR A 284 -5.84 18.42 -20.35
C THR A 284 -6.54 18.14 -19.04
N THR A 285 -6.53 19.13 -18.15
CA THR A 285 -7.21 19.13 -16.84
C THR A 285 -8.21 20.27 -16.79
N ASP A 286 -8.90 20.43 -15.67
CA ASP A 286 -9.90 21.49 -15.50
C ASP A 286 -9.28 22.90 -15.51
N ASP A 287 -8.03 23.02 -15.03
CA ASP A 287 -7.35 24.31 -14.86
C ASP A 287 -6.29 24.60 -15.93
N LYS A 288 -5.77 23.57 -16.60
CA LYS A 288 -4.61 23.72 -17.50
C LYS A 288 -4.48 22.60 -18.51
N VAL A 289 -3.74 22.92 -19.58
CA VAL A 289 -3.21 21.95 -20.54
C VAL A 289 -1.70 21.88 -20.39
N VAL A 290 -1.17 20.67 -20.21
CA VAL A 290 0.28 20.42 -20.06
C VAL A 290 0.78 19.60 -21.23
N GLU A 291 1.84 20.07 -21.89
CA GLU A 291 2.50 19.33 -22.98
C GLU A 291 3.69 18.52 -22.42
N LEU A 292 3.66 17.21 -22.67
CA LEU A 292 4.64 16.22 -22.21
C LEU A 292 5.23 15.46 -23.39
N SER A 293 6.42 14.88 -23.20
CA SER A 293 7.12 14.05 -24.19
C SER A 293 7.77 12.86 -23.47
N ALA A 294 7.51 11.66 -24.01
CA ALA A 294 8.12 10.42 -23.55
C ALA A 294 9.39 10.08 -24.33
N SER A 295 10.17 9.12 -23.83
CA SER A 295 11.40 8.62 -24.47
C SER A 295 11.15 7.98 -25.84
N ASP A 296 10.03 7.27 -25.98
CA ASP A 296 9.69 6.47 -27.13
C ASP A 296 8.16 6.34 -27.28
N TYR A 297 7.70 5.81 -28.41
CA TYR A 297 6.27 5.70 -28.71
C TYR A 297 5.52 4.76 -27.76
N LYS A 298 6.14 3.65 -27.34
CA LYS A 298 5.55 2.70 -26.38
C LYS A 298 5.35 3.36 -25.02
N SER A 299 6.37 4.06 -24.53
CA SER A 299 6.32 4.84 -23.29
C SER A 299 5.26 5.94 -23.33
N LYS A 300 5.09 6.64 -24.47
CA LYS A 300 3.98 7.59 -24.67
C LYS A 300 2.61 6.91 -24.48
N LEU A 301 2.36 5.78 -25.14
CA LEU A 301 1.10 5.04 -25.02
C LEU A 301 0.85 4.56 -23.58
N GLN A 302 1.88 4.03 -22.91
CA GLN A 302 1.78 3.60 -21.52
C GLN A 302 1.44 4.75 -20.56
N TRP A 303 2.07 5.92 -20.74
CA TRP A 303 1.75 7.10 -19.92
C TRP A 303 0.33 7.61 -20.16
N MET A 304 -0.10 7.72 -21.43
CA MET A 304 -1.46 8.13 -21.74
C MET A 304 -2.50 7.16 -21.18
N SER A 305 -2.27 5.85 -21.32
CA SER A 305 -3.13 4.81 -20.73
C SER A 305 -3.18 4.91 -19.21
N ALA A 306 -2.03 5.06 -18.54
CA ALA A 306 -1.98 5.20 -17.08
C ALA A 306 -2.73 6.45 -16.59
N ILE A 307 -2.60 7.58 -17.28
CA ILE A 307 -3.34 8.82 -16.95
C ILE A 307 -4.85 8.62 -17.12
N GLN A 308 -5.26 7.91 -18.18
CA GLN A 308 -6.66 7.57 -18.38
C GLN A 308 -7.20 6.67 -17.27
N THR A 309 -6.42 5.67 -16.81
CA THR A 309 -6.76 4.83 -15.65
C THR A 309 -6.91 5.66 -14.38
N ALA A 310 -5.98 6.59 -14.13
CA ALA A 310 -6.03 7.49 -12.97
C ALA A 310 -7.29 8.37 -13.00
N ALA A 311 -7.59 9.00 -14.15
CA ALA A 311 -8.79 9.81 -14.35
C ALA A 311 -10.08 9.01 -14.16
N GLN A 312 -10.12 7.77 -14.65
CA GLN A 312 -11.26 6.87 -14.45
C GLN A 312 -11.48 6.51 -12.98
N HIS A 313 -10.47 6.56 -12.12
CA HIS A 313 -10.59 6.21 -10.70
C HIS A 313 -10.60 7.41 -9.76
N SER A 314 -10.42 8.63 -10.28
CA SER A 314 -10.36 9.84 -9.46
C SER A 314 -11.70 10.22 -8.81
N TYR A 315 -12.82 9.61 -9.21
CA TYR A 315 -14.15 9.90 -8.67
C TYR A 315 -14.38 9.30 -7.26
N THR A 316 -13.53 8.36 -6.84
CA THR A 316 -13.65 7.69 -5.55
C THR A 316 -12.50 8.07 -4.63
N HIS A 317 -12.75 8.02 -3.32
CA HIS A 317 -11.75 8.19 -2.27
C HIS A 317 -11.04 6.88 -1.90
N ARG A 318 -11.48 5.75 -2.49
CA ARG A 318 -10.81 4.46 -2.35
C ARG A 318 -9.55 4.40 -3.23
N SER A 319 -8.46 3.87 -2.68
CA SER A 319 -7.23 3.59 -3.44
C SER A 319 -7.53 2.72 -4.67
N TYR A 320 -6.84 3.00 -5.77
CA TYR A 320 -6.93 2.19 -6.98
C TYR A 320 -6.49 0.76 -6.73
N GLN A 321 -5.35 0.57 -6.05
CA GLN A 321 -4.85 -0.76 -5.74
C GLN A 321 -5.79 -1.55 -4.81
N ARG A 322 -6.48 -0.86 -3.91
CA ARG A 322 -7.48 -1.48 -3.04
C ARG A 322 -8.69 -1.94 -3.84
N HIS A 323 -9.12 -1.14 -4.82
CA HIS A 323 -10.18 -1.55 -5.76
C HIS A 323 -9.78 -2.81 -6.53
N LEU A 324 -8.55 -2.88 -7.06
CA LEU A 324 -8.05 -4.06 -7.76
C LEU A 324 -7.97 -5.30 -6.85
N ALA A 325 -7.48 -5.16 -5.62
CA ALA A 325 -7.41 -6.25 -4.67
C ALA A 325 -8.80 -6.82 -4.32
N ILE A 326 -9.79 -5.95 -4.11
CA ILE A 326 -11.18 -6.38 -3.89
C ILE A 326 -11.75 -7.08 -5.12
N LYS A 327 -11.48 -6.56 -6.32
CA LYS A 327 -11.92 -7.18 -7.56
C LYS A 327 -11.38 -8.62 -7.69
N ARG A 328 -10.07 -8.81 -7.50
CA ARG A 328 -9.44 -10.13 -7.53
C ARG A 328 -10.02 -11.06 -6.46
N ARG A 329 -10.26 -10.55 -5.24
CA ARG A 329 -10.90 -11.32 -4.17
C ARG A 329 -12.30 -11.80 -4.55
N ASN A 330 -13.12 -10.93 -5.12
CA ASN A 330 -14.48 -11.28 -5.54
C ASN A 330 -14.48 -12.31 -6.68
N GLU A 331 -13.56 -12.18 -7.65
CA GLU A 331 -13.40 -13.13 -8.75
C GLU A 331 -13.00 -14.52 -8.23
N ARG A 332 -12.08 -14.60 -7.26
CA ARG A 332 -11.73 -15.87 -6.59
C ARG A 332 -12.94 -16.50 -5.90
N GLN A 333 -13.69 -15.72 -5.12
CA GLN A 333 -14.86 -16.23 -4.40
C GLN A 333 -15.95 -16.75 -5.34
N ALA A 334 -16.15 -16.11 -6.49
CA ALA A 334 -17.10 -16.54 -7.51
C ALA A 334 -16.68 -17.84 -8.23
N CYS A 335 -15.40 -18.18 -8.26
CA CYS A 335 -14.91 -19.43 -8.85
C CYS A 335 -15.09 -20.65 -7.92
N HIS A 336 -15.34 -20.40 -6.62
CA HIS A 336 -15.56 -21.44 -5.61
C HIS A 336 -17.04 -21.70 -5.28
N THR A 337 -17.95 -20.95 -5.92
CA THR A 337 -19.41 -21.18 -5.94
C THR A 337 -19.82 -21.78 -7.26
#